data_AF-A0A2V8KVJ8-F1
#
_entry.id   AF-A0A2V8KVJ8-F1
#
_cell.length_a   1.000
_cell.length_b   1.000
_cell.length_c   1.000
_cell.angle_alpha   90.00
_cell.angle_beta   90.00
_cell.angle_gamma   90.00
#
_symmetry.space_group_name_H-M   'P 1'
#
loop_
_entity.id
_entity.type
_entity.pdbx_description
1 polymer ?
#
loop_
_entity_poly.entity_id
_entity_poly.type
_entity_poly.pdbx_seq_one_letter_code
_entity_poly.pdbx_strand_id
1 'polypeptide(L)'
;MSGVILTLLTLLLAADGPLYDDRTADGLIRQATESSYNMHLDQARAAARDLQTKFPDHPAGYTIMAETYWWEAQSDPHNKTIEDAYYRAQEIAVQKAEAALKTGKYTKFEILAYLASAHGSYARFQVTQKDA
;
A
#
# COMPACT_ATOMS: atom_id res chain seq x y z
N MET A 1 19.89 23.08 -32.85
CA MET A 1 20.29 22.49 -31.55
C MET A 1 19.33 22.83 -30.39
N SER A 2 18.58 23.95 -30.43
CA SER A 2 17.66 24.31 -29.32
C SER A 2 16.39 23.45 -29.19
N GLY A 3 15.93 22.78 -30.27
CA GLY A 3 14.72 21.95 -30.22
C GLY A 3 14.88 20.67 -29.42
N VAL A 4 16.02 19.97 -29.57
CA VAL A 4 16.29 18.68 -28.91
C VAL A 4 16.45 18.83 -27.40
N ILE A 5 17.02 19.95 -26.94
CA ILE A 5 17.19 20.26 -25.51
C ILE A 5 15.83 20.55 -24.86
N LEU A 6 14.89 21.19 -25.58
CA LEU A 6 13.55 21.48 -25.06
C LEU A 6 12.67 20.22 -24.97
N THR A 7 12.84 19.26 -25.90
CA THR A 7 12.14 17.97 -25.85
C THR A 7 12.69 17.05 -24.76
N LEU A 8 14.00 17.08 -24.49
CA LEU A 8 14.60 16.34 -23.37
C LEU A 8 14.19 16.91 -22.00
N LEU A 9 14.01 18.23 -21.88
CA LEU A 9 13.56 18.86 -20.63
C LEU A 9 12.11 18.51 -20.25
N THR A 10 11.23 18.33 -21.24
CA THR A 10 9.82 18.00 -21.02
C THR A 10 9.59 16.54 -20.62
N LEU A 11 10.45 15.62 -21.08
CA LEU A 11 10.44 14.21 -20.64
C LEU A 11 10.93 14.01 -19.20
N LEU A 12 11.68 14.97 -18.65
CA LEU A 12 12.20 14.94 -17.26
C LEU A 12 11.19 15.43 -16.20
N LEU A 13 10.07 16.03 -16.62
CA LEU A 13 9.08 16.65 -15.74
C LEU A 13 7.87 15.76 -15.40
N ALA A 14 7.81 14.54 -15.93
CA ALA A 14 6.75 13.58 -15.63
C ALA A 14 7.17 12.58 -14.53
N ALA A 15 7.86 13.06 -13.49
CA ALA A 15 7.80 12.33 -12.22
C ALA A 15 6.37 12.56 -11.71
N ASP A 16 5.53 11.52 -11.78
CA ASP A 16 4.20 11.57 -11.18
C ASP A 16 4.38 11.99 -9.71
N GLY A 17 3.59 12.99 -9.29
CA GLY A 17 3.62 13.50 -7.92
C GLY A 17 3.32 12.40 -6.90
N PRO A 18 3.40 12.71 -5.59
CA PRO A 18 3.02 11.74 -4.58
C PRO A 18 1.57 11.27 -4.77
N LEU A 19 1.29 10.00 -4.46
CA LEU A 19 -0.03 9.42 -4.70
C LEU A 19 -1.13 10.17 -3.93
N TYR A 20 -0.81 10.70 -2.74
CA TYR A 20 -1.76 11.45 -1.92
C TYR A 20 -2.29 12.74 -2.58
N ASP A 21 -1.64 13.25 -3.65
CA ASP A 21 -2.17 14.39 -4.41
C ASP A 21 -3.28 13.96 -5.41
N ASP A 22 -3.37 12.66 -5.75
CA ASP A 22 -4.46 12.11 -6.55
C ASP A 22 -5.72 11.98 -5.69
N ARG A 23 -6.76 12.77 -6.02
CA ARG A 23 -8.02 12.80 -5.27
C ARG A 23 -8.74 11.45 -5.21
N THR A 24 -8.59 10.61 -6.24
CA THR A 24 -9.19 9.28 -6.25
C THR A 24 -8.44 8.37 -5.28
N ALA A 25 -7.11 8.42 -5.28
CA ALA A 25 -6.30 7.66 -4.34
C ALA A 25 -6.55 8.11 -2.90
N ASP A 26 -6.50 9.42 -2.62
CA ASP A 26 -6.78 10.00 -1.30
C ASP A 26 -8.16 9.57 -0.76
N GLY A 27 -9.19 9.69 -1.60
CA GLY A 27 -10.54 9.28 -1.24
C GLY A 27 -10.64 7.79 -0.86
N LEU A 28 -9.98 6.91 -1.61
CA LEU A 28 -9.97 5.48 -1.33
C LEU A 28 -9.14 5.13 -0.09
N ILE A 29 -7.98 5.77 0.12
CA ILE A 29 -7.14 5.57 1.31
C ILE A 29 -7.91 5.99 2.56
N ARG A 30 -8.57 7.14 2.52
CA ARG A 30 -9.42 7.62 3.62
C ARG A 30 -10.60 6.69 3.86
N GLN A 31 -11.30 6.26 2.82
CA GLN A 31 -12.39 5.29 2.94
C GLN A 31 -11.92 3.99 3.59
N ALA A 32 -10.79 3.44 3.17
CA ALA A 32 -10.25 2.21 3.74
C ALA A 32 -9.87 2.38 5.21
N THR A 33 -9.28 3.53 5.56
CA THR A 33 -8.86 3.88 6.92
C THR A 33 -10.07 4.03 7.84
N GLU A 34 -11.05 4.85 7.46
CA GLU A 34 -12.30 5.04 8.19
C GLU A 34 -13.07 3.72 8.36
N SER A 35 -13.13 2.89 7.31
CA SER A 35 -13.80 1.58 7.36
C SER A 35 -13.08 0.63 8.32
N SER A 36 -11.75 0.61 8.30
CA SER A 36 -10.94 -0.22 9.21
C SER A 36 -11.14 0.18 10.67
N TYR A 37 -11.11 1.48 10.98
CA TYR A 37 -11.35 1.98 12.35
C TYR A 37 -12.75 1.63 12.88
N ASN A 38 -13.75 1.53 12.00
CA ASN A 38 -15.10 1.13 12.34
C ASN A 38 -15.34 -0.39 12.25
N MET A 39 -14.29 -1.20 12.07
CA MET A 39 -14.36 -2.65 11.89
C MET A 39 -15.22 -3.12 10.71
N HIS A 40 -15.46 -2.26 9.72
CA HIS A 40 -16.11 -2.60 8.45
C HIS A 40 -15.08 -3.16 7.47
N LEU A 41 -14.50 -4.32 7.80
CA LEU A 41 -13.33 -4.86 7.09
C LEU A 41 -13.62 -5.19 5.61
N ASP A 42 -14.85 -5.56 5.25
CA ASP A 42 -15.23 -5.77 3.85
C ASP A 42 -15.16 -4.48 3.02
N GLN A 43 -15.57 -3.36 3.61
CA GLN A 43 -15.50 -2.05 2.95
C GLN A 43 -14.05 -1.58 2.83
N ALA A 44 -13.23 -1.83 3.85
CA ALA A 44 -11.79 -1.57 3.78
C ALA A 44 -11.10 -2.38 2.67
N ARG A 45 -11.40 -3.69 2.58
CA ARG A 45 -10.91 -4.55 1.49
C ARG A 45 -11.37 -4.09 0.11
N ALA A 46 -12.62 -3.64 -0.03
CA ALA A 46 -13.13 -3.13 -1.30
C ALA A 46 -12.34 -1.89 -1.76
N ALA A 47 -12.16 -0.90 -0.87
CA ALA A 47 -11.36 0.28 -1.17
C ALA A 47 -9.89 -0.04 -1.49
N ALA A 48 -9.31 -1.01 -0.77
CA ALA A 48 -7.96 -1.52 -1.06
C ALA A 48 -7.85 -2.16 -2.45
N ARG A 49 -8.83 -2.97 -2.86
CA ARG A 49 -8.88 -3.57 -4.22
C ARG A 49 -9.05 -2.52 -5.30
N ASP A 50 -9.85 -1.48 -5.05
CA ASP A 50 -10.00 -0.37 -5.99
C ASP A 50 -8.70 0.41 -6.15
N LEU A 51 -7.95 0.63 -5.06
CA LEU A 51 -6.59 1.18 -5.11
C LEU A 51 -5.64 0.30 -5.93
N GLN A 52 -5.64 -1.01 -5.69
CA GLN A 52 -4.81 -1.97 -6.44
C GLN A 52 -5.16 -1.97 -7.93
N THR A 53 -6.43 -1.78 -8.28
CA THR A 53 -6.89 -1.76 -9.68
C THR A 53 -6.48 -0.47 -10.38
N LYS A 54 -6.64 0.68 -9.71
CA LYS A 54 -6.37 2.01 -10.30
C LYS A 54 -4.90 2.38 -10.27
N PHE A 55 -4.17 1.95 -9.24
CA PHE A 55 -2.77 2.26 -8.99
C PHE A 55 -1.98 0.96 -8.77
N PRO A 56 -1.92 0.05 -9.78
CA PRO A 56 -1.38 -1.30 -9.61
C PRO A 56 0.10 -1.34 -9.25
N ASP A 57 0.84 -0.28 -9.56
CA ASP A 57 2.27 -0.15 -9.28
C ASP A 57 2.56 0.55 -7.95
N HIS A 58 1.55 1.08 -7.26
CA HIS A 58 1.73 1.76 -5.99
C HIS A 58 1.47 0.81 -4.80
N PRO A 59 2.29 0.83 -3.74
CA PRO A 59 2.15 -0.10 -2.61
C PRO A 59 0.91 0.12 -1.74
N ALA A 60 0.34 1.33 -1.70
CA ALA A 60 -0.74 1.70 -0.78
C ALA A 60 -1.88 0.68 -0.68
N GLY A 61 -2.48 0.28 -1.80
CA GLY A 61 -3.59 -0.67 -1.81
C GLY A 61 -3.22 -2.05 -1.28
N TYR A 62 -1.95 -2.47 -1.42
CA TYR A 62 -1.46 -3.75 -0.93
C TYR A 62 -1.14 -3.69 0.57
N THR A 63 -0.52 -2.60 1.04
CA THR A 63 -0.28 -2.36 2.47
C THR A 63 -1.60 -2.29 3.26
N ILE A 64 -2.60 -1.58 2.74
CA ILE A 64 -3.93 -1.48 3.37
C ILE A 64 -4.62 -2.86 3.43
N MET A 65 -4.48 -3.67 2.38
CA MET A 65 -5.02 -5.04 2.38
C MET A 65 -4.38 -5.89 3.48
N ALA A 66 -3.05 -5.82 3.64
CA ALA A 66 -2.35 -6.51 4.72
C ALA A 66 -2.84 -6.04 6.10
N GLU A 67 -2.99 -4.73 6.31
CA GLU A 67 -3.52 -4.18 7.56
C GLU A 67 -4.97 -4.64 7.83
N THR A 68 -5.77 -4.83 6.78
CA THR A 68 -7.14 -5.33 6.95
C THR A 68 -7.16 -6.78 7.44
N TYR A 69 -6.26 -7.64 6.94
CA TYR A 69 -6.10 -9.00 7.47
C TYR A 69 -5.52 -9.01 8.88
N TRP A 70 -4.70 -8.03 9.24
CA TRP A 70 -4.25 -7.87 10.62
C TRP A 70 -5.45 -7.67 11.56
N TRP A 71 -6.35 -6.73 11.25
CA TRP A 71 -7.56 -6.49 12.04
C TRP A 71 -8.48 -7.71 12.12
N GLU A 72 -8.58 -8.48 11.03
CA GLU A 72 -9.35 -9.72 11.00
C GLU A 72 -8.73 -10.77 11.92
N ALA A 73 -7.41 -10.93 11.91
CA ALA A 73 -6.70 -11.85 12.81
C ALA A 73 -6.78 -11.43 14.28
N GLN A 74 -6.99 -10.13 14.58
CA GLN A 74 -7.28 -9.71 15.96
C GLN A 74 -8.69 -10.11 16.40
N SER A 75 -9.62 -10.30 15.45
CA SER A 75 -11.00 -10.71 15.72
C SER A 75 -11.16 -12.24 15.76
N ASP A 76 -10.33 -12.97 15.03
CA ASP A 76 -10.26 -14.44 15.02
C ASP A 76 -8.79 -14.91 15.07
N PRO A 77 -8.16 -14.87 16.28
CA PRO A 77 -6.76 -15.27 16.46
C PRO A 77 -6.54 -16.75 16.13
N HIS A 78 -5.33 -17.10 15.67
CA HIS A 78 -4.91 -18.46 15.27
C HIS A 78 -5.60 -19.05 14.05
N ASN A 79 -6.44 -18.27 13.36
CA ASN A 79 -7.00 -18.71 12.09
C ASN A 79 -5.92 -18.68 11.00
N LYS A 80 -5.36 -19.85 10.72
CA LYS A 80 -4.32 -20.04 9.69
C LYS A 80 -4.69 -19.48 8.32
N THR A 81 -5.96 -19.47 7.94
CA THR A 81 -6.38 -18.92 6.65
C THR A 81 -6.18 -17.41 6.60
N ILE A 82 -6.49 -16.72 7.70
CA ILE A 82 -6.30 -15.28 7.83
C ILE A 82 -4.80 -14.95 7.93
N GLU A 83 -4.04 -15.73 8.72
CA GLU A 83 -2.59 -15.58 8.82
C GLU A 83 -1.88 -15.75 7.48
N ASP A 84 -2.21 -16.81 6.73
CA ASP A 84 -1.65 -17.04 5.39
C ASP A 84 -2.01 -15.90 4.42
N ALA A 85 -3.24 -15.39 4.51
CA ALA A 85 -3.68 -14.24 3.72
C ALA A 85 -2.92 -12.96 4.08
N TYR A 86 -2.68 -12.72 5.37
CA TYR A 86 -1.86 -11.63 5.87
C TYR A 86 -0.42 -11.72 5.34
N TYR A 87 0.23 -12.87 5.48
CA TYR A 87 1.61 -13.06 5.03
C TYR A 87 1.76 -12.85 3.53
N ARG A 88 0.82 -13.39 2.74
CA ARG A 88 0.79 -13.16 1.29
C ARG A 88 0.59 -11.69 0.95
N ALA A 89 -0.33 -11.00 1.62
CA ALA A 89 -0.55 -9.57 1.39
C ALA A 89 0.69 -8.73 1.72
N GLN A 90 1.41 -9.09 2.80
CA GLN A 90 2.66 -8.42 3.18
C GLN A 90 3.78 -8.60 2.17
N GLU A 91 3.99 -9.84 1.71
CA GLU A 91 4.99 -10.12 0.68
C GLU A 91 4.73 -9.25 -0.56
N ILE A 92 3.48 -9.19 -1.02
CA ILE A 92 3.11 -8.37 -2.18
C ILE A 92 3.32 -6.88 -1.90
N ALA A 93 2.95 -6.39 -0.71
CA ALA A 93 3.14 -4.99 -0.33
C ALA A 93 4.62 -4.56 -0.37
N VAL A 94 5.52 -5.39 0.18
CA VAL A 94 6.97 -5.17 0.13
C VAL A 94 7.46 -5.19 -1.32
N GLN A 95 7.09 -6.22 -2.10
CA GLN A 95 7.48 -6.32 -3.51
C GLN A 95 7.06 -5.09 -4.32
N LYS A 96 5.84 -4.58 -4.10
CA LYS A 96 5.32 -3.39 -4.78
C LYS A 96 6.04 -2.12 -4.35
N ALA A 97 6.35 -1.97 -3.07
CA ALA A 97 7.11 -0.82 -2.59
C ALA A 97 8.55 -0.82 -3.12
N GLU A 98 9.24 -1.96 -3.11
CA GLU A 98 10.57 -2.10 -3.68
C GLU A 98 10.60 -1.85 -5.20
N ALA A 99 9.60 -2.35 -5.93
CA ALA A 99 9.46 -2.08 -7.35
C ALA A 99 9.22 -0.59 -7.62
N ALA A 100 8.33 0.05 -6.86
CA ALA A 100 8.07 1.49 -6.95
C ALA A 100 9.34 2.32 -6.69
N LEU A 101 10.16 1.95 -5.70
CA LEU A 101 11.47 2.58 -5.46
C LEU A 101 12.42 2.46 -6.64
N LYS A 102 12.48 1.29 -7.28
CA LYS A 102 13.35 1.05 -8.44
C LYS A 102 12.91 1.85 -9.67
N THR A 103 11.60 1.96 -9.90
CA THR A 103 11.07 2.71 -11.05
C THR A 103 11.23 4.22 -10.90
N GLY A 104 11.23 4.73 -9.65
CA GLY A 104 11.27 6.17 -9.40
C GLY A 104 10.01 6.92 -9.85
N LYS A 105 8.92 6.20 -10.16
CA LYS A 105 7.65 6.80 -10.63
C LYS A 105 7.01 7.72 -9.60
N TYR A 106 7.13 7.38 -8.32
CA TYR A 106 6.51 8.11 -7.21
C TYR A 106 7.56 8.76 -6.31
N THR A 107 7.12 9.70 -5.48
CA THR A 107 7.99 10.36 -4.50
C THR A 107 8.67 9.33 -3.59
N LYS A 108 10.00 9.33 -3.57
CA LYS A 108 10.80 8.36 -2.80
C LYS A 108 10.41 8.26 -1.33
N PHE A 109 10.15 9.39 -0.67
CA PHE A 109 9.80 9.41 0.76
C PHE A 109 8.46 8.76 1.05
N GLU A 110 7.47 8.94 0.18
CA GLU A 110 6.17 8.28 0.28
C GLU A 110 6.33 6.77 0.19
N ILE A 111 7.04 6.28 -0.83
CA ILE A 111 7.25 4.84 -1.01
C ILE A 111 8.04 4.24 0.15
N LEU A 112 9.04 4.96 0.67
CA LEU A 112 9.77 4.53 1.87
C LEU A 112 8.86 4.44 3.10
N ALA A 113 7.87 5.33 3.24
CA ALA A 113 6.91 5.27 4.34
C ALA A 113 6.06 3.99 4.24
N TYR A 114 5.58 3.63 3.05
CA TYR A 114 4.84 2.38 2.84
C TYR A 114 5.72 1.13 3.06
N LEU A 115 6.97 1.14 2.60
CA LEU A 115 7.90 0.03 2.82
C LEU A 115 8.19 -0.17 4.33
N ALA A 116 8.44 0.93 5.04
CA ALA A 116 8.62 0.90 6.49
C ALA A 116 7.36 0.41 7.21
N SER A 117 6.18 0.84 6.77
CA SER A 117 4.90 0.39 7.31
C SER A 117 4.69 -1.12 7.10
N ALA A 118 5.00 -1.66 5.92
CA ALA A 118 4.91 -3.10 5.65
C ALA A 118 5.82 -3.91 6.58
N HIS A 119 7.10 -3.52 6.71
CA HIS A 119 8.01 -4.20 7.64
C HIS A 119 7.61 -4.06 9.10
N GLY A 120 7.21 -2.87 9.53
CA GLY A 120 6.80 -2.61 10.91
C GLY A 120 5.54 -3.37 11.30
N SER A 121 4.53 -3.39 10.42
CA SER A 121 3.30 -4.17 10.64
C SER A 121 3.58 -5.67 10.65
N TYR A 122 4.47 -6.18 9.78
CA TYR A 122 4.90 -7.59 9.80
C TYR A 122 5.55 -7.96 11.13
N ALA A 123 6.50 -7.14 11.60
CA ALA A 123 7.15 -7.36 12.88
C ALA A 123 6.13 -7.35 14.03
N ARG A 124 5.17 -6.42 14.01
CA ARG A 124 4.06 -6.37 14.97
C ARG A 124 3.23 -7.67 14.93
N PHE A 125 2.82 -8.14 13.76
CA PHE A 125 2.02 -9.35 13.64
C PHE A 125 2.75 -10.58 14.18
N GLN A 126 4.06 -10.69 13.94
CA GLN A 126 4.89 -11.77 14.46
C GLN A 126 4.92 -11.83 15.98
N VAL A 127 4.87 -10.69 16.67
CA VAL A 127 4.84 -10.66 18.14
C VAL A 127 3.43 -10.76 18.72
N THR A 128 2.40 -10.33 17.99
CA THR A 128 1.03 -10.37 18.51
C THR A 128 0.31 -11.68 18.23
N GLN A 129 0.69 -12.45 17.20
CA GLN A 129 -0.01 -13.70 16.85
C GLN A 129 0.71 -14.97 17.31
N LYS A 130 2.02 -14.94 17.56
CA LYS A 130 2.74 -16.12 18.09
C LYS A 130 2.35 -16.50 19.51
N ASP A 131 1.88 -15.53 20.30
CA ASP A 131 1.62 -15.67 21.73
C ASP A 131 0.16 -15.35 22.12
N ALA A 132 -0.73 -15.12 21.16
CA ALA A 132 -2.17 -14.88 21.40
C ALA A 132 -2.93 -16.17 21.74
#